data_AF-T1BFI8-F1
#
_entry.id   AF-T1BFI8-F1
#
_cell.length_a   1.000
_cell.length_b   1.000
_cell.length_c   1.000
_cell.angle_alpha   90.00
_cell.angle_beta   90.00
_cell.angle_gamma   90.00
#
_symmetry.space_group_name_H-M   'P 1'
#
loop_
_entity.id
_entity.type
_entity.pdbx_description
1 polymer ?
#
loop_
_entity_poly.entity_id
_entity_poly.type
_entity_poly.pdbx_seq_one_letter_code
_entity_poly.pdbx_strand_id
1 'polypeptide(L)'
;MLESATPPAEYLRDPIYGLVPLSAGEAALLSLPLVSRLKGIRQMGFAYSVFPGANHTRFEHSVGVLHAAGLLAQGIPGLSTKDLLRVRLGGLFHDVGHPPFSHTLELA
;
A
#
# COMPACT_ATOMS: atom_id res chain seq x y z
N MET A 1 23.84 -6.76 2.43
CA MET A 1 22.63 -6.70 3.27
C MET A 1 22.59 -5.31 3.87
N LEU A 2 21.70 -4.45 3.37
CA LEU A 2 21.72 -3.01 3.65
C LEU A 2 20.93 -2.72 4.92
N GLU A 3 21.65 -2.36 5.99
CA GLU A 3 21.08 -1.78 7.21
C GLU A 3 20.65 -0.34 6.93
N SER A 4 19.36 -0.12 6.79
CA SER A 4 18.76 1.21 6.99
C SER A 4 18.38 1.35 8.47
N ALA A 5 18.63 2.54 9.02
CA ALA A 5 18.96 2.80 10.42
C ALA A 5 17.83 2.67 11.47
N THR A 6 16.81 1.85 11.24
CA THR A 6 15.89 1.41 12.31
C THR A 6 15.23 0.11 11.87
N PRO A 7 15.28 -0.98 12.67
CA PRO A 7 14.58 -2.20 12.33
C PRO A 7 13.07 -1.92 12.21
N PRO A 8 12.35 -2.61 11.32
CA PRO A 8 10.91 -2.47 11.22
C PRO A 8 10.27 -2.83 12.55
N ALA A 9 9.31 -2.02 12.97
CA ALA A 9 8.56 -2.25 14.19
C ALA A 9 7.55 -3.40 14.01
N GLU A 10 7.06 -3.56 12.78
CA GLU A 10 6.06 -4.55 12.42
C GLU A 10 6.30 -5.07 11.00
N TYR A 11 5.86 -6.30 10.74
CA TYR A 11 5.81 -6.87 9.40
C TYR A 11 4.38 -7.22 9.03
N LEU A 12 3.93 -6.76 7.87
CA LEU A 12 2.67 -7.19 7.28
C LEU A 12 2.94 -8.31 6.27
N ARG A 13 2.20 -9.41 6.38
CA ARG A 13 2.31 -10.52 5.42
C ARG A 13 1.46 -10.22 4.18
N ASP A 14 2.12 -10.11 3.05
CA ASP A 14 1.55 -9.84 1.74
C ASP A 14 1.77 -11.05 0.81
N PRO A 15 0.76 -11.49 0.04
CA PRO A 15 0.89 -12.67 -0.83
C PRO A 15 1.81 -12.45 -2.04
N ILE A 16 2.07 -11.20 -2.43
CA ILE A 16 2.93 -10.84 -3.57
C ILE A 16 4.36 -10.59 -3.11
N TYR A 17 4.53 -9.80 -2.04
CA TYR A 17 5.83 -9.33 -1.57
C TYR A 17 6.38 -10.10 -0.34
N GLY A 18 5.61 -11.03 0.22
CA GLY A 18 6.03 -11.80 1.40
C GLY A 18 5.91 -11.00 2.69
N LEU A 19 7.03 -10.56 3.27
CA LEU A 19 7.02 -9.73 4.48
C LEU A 19 7.31 -8.28 4.12
N VAL A 20 6.29 -7.43 4.26
CA VAL A 20 6.40 -5.99 4.07
C VAL A 20 6.81 -5.34 5.39
N PRO A 21 8.03 -4.76 5.50
CA PRO A 21 8.46 -4.04 6.69
C PRO A 21 7.73 -2.70 6.83
N LEU A 22 7.24 -2.43 8.03
CA LEU A 22 6.59 -1.19 8.42
C LEU A 22 7.29 -0.57 9.62
N SER A 23 7.53 0.74 9.56
CA SER A 23 7.84 1.53 10.75
C SER A 23 6.62 1.65 11.65
N ALA A 24 6.81 1.95 12.93
CA ALA A 24 5.70 2.17 13.87
C ALA A 24 4.74 3.28 13.38
N GLY A 25 5.28 4.32 12.73
CA GLY A 25 4.48 5.38 12.11
C GLY A 25 3.63 4.86 10.96
N GLU A 26 4.22 4.11 10.03
CA GLU A 26 3.47 3.52 8.90
C GLU A 26 2.38 2.56 9.37
N ALA A 27 2.68 1.69 10.35
CA ALA A 27 1.70 0.79 10.94
C ALA A 27 0.51 1.54 11.58
N ALA A 28 0.78 2.64 12.31
CA ALA A 28 -0.27 3.49 12.87
C ALA A 28 -1.13 4.13 11.77
N LEU A 29 -0.53 4.54 10.65
CA LEU A 29 -1.27 5.11 9.52
C LEU A 29 -2.23 4.11 8.87
N LEU A 30 -1.91 2.80 8.86
CA LEU A 30 -2.82 1.77 8.34
C LEU A 30 -4.14 1.67 9.13
N SER A 31 -4.13 2.12 10.39
CA SER A 31 -5.31 2.13 11.26
C SER A 31 -6.18 3.37 11.08
N LEU A 32 -5.72 4.39 10.34
CA LEU A 32 -6.52 5.58 10.07
C LEU A 32 -7.80 5.21 9.32
N PRO A 33 -8.96 5.81 9.64
CA PRO A 33 -10.22 5.53 8.94
C PRO A 33 -10.13 5.67 7.42
N LEU A 34 -9.36 6.65 6.94
CA LEU A 34 -9.16 6.90 5.51
C LEU A 34 -8.40 5.77 4.79
N VAL A 35 -7.53 5.03 5.49
CA VAL A 35 -6.79 3.88 4.93
C VAL A 35 -7.55 2.59 5.18
N SER A 36 -8.06 2.40 6.40
CA SER A 36 -8.77 1.18 6.78
C SER A 36 -10.05 0.97 5.97
N ARG A 37 -10.70 2.05 5.50
CA ARG A 37 -11.85 1.97 4.57
C ARG A 37 -11.52 1.22 3.27
N LEU A 38 -10.27 1.24 2.82
CA LEU A 38 -9.85 0.59 1.58
C LEU A 38 -10.03 -0.94 1.63
N LYS A 39 -10.11 -1.53 2.84
CA LYS A 39 -10.45 -2.95 3.05
C LYS A 39 -11.85 -3.31 2.57
N GLY A 40 -12.73 -2.31 2.43
CA GLY A 40 -14.08 -2.47 1.89
C GLY A 40 -14.19 -2.23 0.39
N ILE A 41 -13.12 -1.76 -0.27
CA ILE A 41 -13.16 -1.36 -1.68
C ILE A 41 -12.46 -2.41 -2.52
N ARG A 42 -13.22 -3.19 -3.29
CA ARG A 42 -12.67 -4.20 -4.21
C ARG A 42 -11.84 -3.52 -5.30
N GLN A 43 -10.64 -4.07 -5.56
CA GLN A 43 -9.73 -3.54 -6.58
C GLN A 43 -10.40 -3.53 -7.96
N MET A 44 -11.03 -4.64 -8.33
CA MET A 44 -11.59 -4.87 -9.67
C MET A 44 -13.12 -4.77 -9.72
N GLY A 45 -13.73 -3.95 -8.84
CA GLY A 45 -15.18 -3.72 -8.85
C GLY A 45 -15.97 -5.02 -8.76
N PHE A 46 -16.83 -5.29 -9.75
CA PHE A 46 -17.65 -6.51 -9.82
C PHE A 46 -16.96 -7.74 -10.43
N ALA A 47 -15.69 -7.66 -10.82
CA ALA A 47 -15.00 -8.78 -11.46
C ALA A 47 -14.99 -10.05 -10.59
N TYR A 48 -15.13 -9.94 -9.27
CA TYR A 48 -15.25 -11.09 -8.35
C TYR A 48 -16.46 -11.99 -8.66
N SER A 49 -17.49 -11.51 -9.36
CA SER A 49 -18.66 -12.31 -9.74
C SER A 49 -18.37 -13.26 -10.91
N VAL A 50 -17.34 -12.97 -11.69
CA VAL A 50 -16.89 -13.78 -12.84
C VAL A 50 -15.60 -14.52 -12.49
N PHE A 51 -14.69 -13.86 -11.78
CA PHE A 51 -13.38 -14.39 -11.39
C PHE A 51 -13.33 -14.54 -9.87
N PRO A 52 -13.55 -15.75 -9.31
CA PRO A 52 -13.65 -15.93 -7.86
C PRO A 52 -12.35 -15.63 -7.10
N GLY A 53 -11.20 -15.50 -7.78
CA GLY A 53 -9.93 -15.04 -7.19
C GLY A 53 -9.80 -13.51 -7.08
N ALA A 54 -10.68 -12.74 -7.73
CA ALA A 54 -10.65 -11.28 -7.77
C ALA A 54 -11.22 -10.62 -6.49
N ASN A 55 -10.90 -11.20 -5.32
CA ASN A 55 -11.39 -10.72 -4.03
C ASN A 55 -10.53 -9.62 -3.41
N HIS A 56 -9.38 -9.33 -4.00
CA HIS A 56 -8.46 -8.36 -3.42
C HIS A 56 -9.06 -6.94 -3.37
N THR A 57 -8.65 -6.19 -2.37
CA THR A 57 -9.11 -4.84 -2.05
C THR A 57 -8.00 -3.82 -2.30
N ARG A 58 -8.39 -2.54 -2.31
CA ARG A 58 -7.46 -1.42 -2.45
C ARG A 58 -6.48 -1.32 -1.28
N PHE A 59 -6.79 -1.94 -0.13
CA PHE A 59 -5.93 -1.90 1.05
C PHE A 59 -4.61 -2.63 0.84
N GLU A 60 -4.64 -3.93 0.51
CA GLU A 60 -3.42 -4.70 0.27
C GLU A 60 -2.65 -4.18 -0.94
N HIS A 61 -3.34 -3.71 -1.98
CA HIS A 61 -2.71 -3.05 -3.11
C HIS A 61 -1.93 -1.80 -2.67
N SER A 62 -2.54 -0.92 -1.87
CA SER A 62 -1.90 0.30 -1.36
C SER A 62 -0.68 0.01 -0.46
N VAL A 63 -0.74 -1.05 0.36
CA VAL A 63 0.40 -1.50 1.16
C VAL A 63 1.52 -2.04 0.26
N GLY A 64 1.17 -2.82 -0.76
CA GLY A 64 2.10 -3.30 -1.78
C GLY A 64 2.79 -2.15 -2.53
N VAL A 65 2.04 -1.10 -2.91
CA VAL A 65 2.60 0.08 -3.57
C VAL A 65 3.53 0.86 -2.64
N LEU A 66 3.19 1.04 -1.36
CA LEU A 66 4.12 1.61 -0.37
C LEU A 66 5.44 0.83 -0.33
N HIS A 67 5.37 -0.51 -0.37
CA HIS A 67 6.56 -1.36 -0.34
C HIS A 67 7.38 -1.21 -1.62
N ALA A 68 6.76 -1.40 -2.79
CA ALA A 68 7.42 -1.32 -4.08
C ALA A 68 8.02 0.06 -4.35
N ALA A 69 7.29 1.13 -4.03
CA ALA A 69 7.79 2.50 -4.16
C ALA A 69 9.02 2.74 -3.26
N GLY A 70 9.02 2.17 -2.05
CA GLY A 70 10.18 2.21 -1.16
C GLY A 70 11.39 1.47 -1.72
N LEU A 71 11.20 0.28 -2.28
CA LEU A 71 12.29 -0.48 -2.92
C LEU A 71 12.90 0.27 -4.10
N LEU A 72 12.06 0.86 -4.96
CA LEU A 72 12.52 1.66 -6.09
C LEU A 72 13.28 2.91 -5.63
N ALA A 73 12.75 3.61 -4.63
CA ALA A 73 13.37 4.81 -4.08
C ALA A 73 14.72 4.56 -3.40
N GLN A 74 14.93 3.38 -2.79
CA GLN A 74 16.24 2.98 -2.25
C GLN A 74 17.32 2.84 -3.34
N GLY A 75 16.91 2.57 -4.59
CA GLY A 75 17.82 2.51 -5.73
C GLY A 75 18.28 3.89 -6.22
N ILE A 76 17.75 4.99 -5.69
CA ILE A 76 18.08 6.36 -6.12
C ILE A 76 19.26 6.90 -5.28
N PRO A 77 20.44 7.15 -5.88
CA PRO A 77 21.60 7.64 -5.15
C PRO A 77 21.34 9.03 -4.54
N GLY A 78 21.72 9.22 -3.28
CA GLY A 78 21.62 10.51 -2.60
C GLY A 78 20.21 10.89 -2.13
N LEU A 79 19.22 9.99 -2.27
CA LEU A 79 17.87 10.24 -1.76
C LEU A 79 17.87 10.29 -0.23
N SER A 80 17.32 11.36 0.35
CA SER A 80 17.25 11.50 1.80
C SER A 80 16.27 10.49 2.41
N THR A 81 16.49 10.08 3.67
CA THR A 81 15.54 9.23 4.41
C THR A 81 14.13 9.85 4.48
N LYS A 82 14.06 11.19 4.52
CA LYS A 82 12.80 11.94 4.53
C LYS A 82 12.06 11.81 3.20
N ASP A 83 12.78 11.85 2.08
CA ASP A 83 12.19 11.69 0.75
C ASP A 83 11.81 10.24 0.48
N LEU A 84 12.61 9.28 0.95
CA LEU A 84 12.25 7.86 0.95
C LEU A 84 10.92 7.63 1.68
N LEU A 85 10.76 8.20 2.87
CA LEU A 85 9.51 8.12 3.62
C LEU A 85 8.35 8.77 2.84
N ARG A 86 8.56 9.95 2.25
CA ARG A 86 7.52 10.61 1.44
C ARG A 86 7.08 9.78 0.25
N VAL A 87 8.00 9.12 -0.45
CA VAL A 87 7.67 8.24 -1.57
C VAL A 87 6.84 7.05 -1.10
N ARG A 88 7.23 6.42 0.02
CA ARG A 88 6.48 5.31 0.62
C ARG A 88 5.07 5.73 1.04
N LEU A 89 4.94 6.88 1.72
CA LEU A 89 3.64 7.41 2.12
C LEU A 89 2.79 7.85 0.94
N GLY A 90 3.39 8.41 -0.11
CA GLY A 90 2.72 8.69 -1.38
C GLY A 90 2.15 7.43 -1.99
N GLY A 91 2.91 6.33 -1.98
CA GLY A 91 2.44 5.02 -2.40
C GLY A 91 1.30 4.48 -1.54
N LEU A 92 1.34 4.65 -0.22
CA LEU A 92 0.25 4.22 0.67
C LEU A 92 -1.05 4.98 0.42
N PHE A 93 -0.95 6.30 0.19
CA PHE A 93 -2.12 7.17 0.12
C PHE A 93 -2.68 7.38 -1.28
N HIS A 94 -2.01 6.91 -2.34
CA HIS A 94 -2.41 7.18 -3.73
C HIS A 94 -3.86 6.79 -4.05
N ASP A 95 -4.35 5.70 -3.44
CA ASP A 95 -5.70 5.16 -3.66
C ASP A 95 -6.71 5.55 -2.57
N VAL A 96 -6.34 6.39 -1.60
CA VAL A 96 -7.26 6.84 -0.54
C VAL A 96 -8.45 7.61 -1.09
N GLY A 97 -8.35 8.21 -2.27
CA GLY A 97 -9.44 8.93 -2.92
C GLY A 97 -10.48 8.03 -3.59
N HIS A 98 -10.26 6.72 -3.72
CA HIS A 98 -11.06 5.89 -4.61
C HIS A 98 -12.53 5.74 -4.13
N PRO A 99 -13.54 5.99 -4.99
CA PRO A 99 -14.94 5.73 -4.65
C PRO A 99 -15.25 4.23 -4.45
N PRO A 100 -16.40 3.89 -3.84
CA PRO A 100 -16.92 2.52 -3.82
C PRO A 100 -16.93 1.89 -5.23
N PHE A 101 -16.67 0.59 -5.34
CA PHE A 101 -16.55 -0.13 -6.62
C PHE A 101 -15.43 0.34 -7.56
N SER A 102 -14.44 1.08 -7.03
CA SER A 102 -13.28 1.53 -7.79
C SER A 102 -13.69 2.28 -9.08
N HIS A 103 -13.05 1.97 -10.23
CA HIS A 103 -13.28 2.62 -11.51
C HIS A 103 -14.69 2.38 -12.09
N THR A 104 -15.47 1.42 -11.56
CA THR A 104 -16.85 1.20 -12.03
C THR A 104 -17.74 2.43 -11.78
N LEU A 105 -17.43 3.27 -10.78
CA LEU A 105 -18.12 4.55 -10.56
C LEU A 105 -17.37 5.77 -11.10
N GLU A 106 -16.13 5.63 -11.57
CA GLU A 106 -15.40 6.74 -12.23
C GLU A 106 -15.78 6.89 -13.70
N LEU A 107 -16.30 5.83 -14.31
CA LEU A 107 -16.76 5.78 -15.70
C LEU A 107 -18.29 5.88 -15.83
N ALA A 108 -19.00 6.10 -14.72
CA ALA A 108 -20.47 6.23 -14.67
C ALA A 108 -20.93 7.68 -14.85
#